data_AF-A0A5K4EEE6-F1
#
_entry.id   AF-A0A5K4EEE6-F1
#
_cell.length_a   1.000
_cell.length_b   1.000
_cell.length_c   1.000
_cell.angle_alpha   90.00
_cell.angle_beta   90.00
_cell.angle_gamma   90.00
#
_symmetry.space_group_name_H-M   'P 1'
#
loop_
_entity.id
_entity.type
_entity.pdbx_description
1 polymer ?
#
loop_
_entity_poly.entity_id
_entity_poly.type
_entity_poly.pdbx_seq_one_letter_code
_entity_poly.pdbx_strand_id
1 'polypeptide(L)'
;MNIFSYEQSKQRYYGDIQGLMDQLDIERSRADELLQKIEHNRRRNEEQLKTIEQTQQKKLDTLLEDGQKELRTQLAKANEQIKEQQITIFNQELKISAMDSDKNELIKISQKSTDEQLDLREQIRLIENLLTVKDQDISMLQFECRLYADKLKQTELEKTHFIEKERLIKQRYQNKAKRAWEQCQTIRTRLSRRLVHLRYSRDLLSKHLKKQYEQMNRLNNLFWETGWAYVQSQNCLQNINRQEKVYVDKEIQTILITNKIKQPHMTIDQIVQTDATQPDNDAKDDTVISCAITWISNDLDNLTRKLEELLKYQGKENFNDQDLDNEEFHIGFSERVSLISVILELKCKVNWLRTCFTQLTGYTFRKNSEVS
;
A
#
# COMPACT_ATOMS: atom_id res chain seq x y z
N MET A 1 36.62 20.62 -220.26
CA MET A 1 38.02 20.56 -219.75
C MET A 1 38.30 21.86 -219.01
N ASN A 2 38.94 21.92 -217.86
CA ASN A 2 39.49 20.87 -217.02
C ASN A 2 39.89 21.50 -215.67
N ILE A 3 39.49 20.83 -214.58
CA ILE A 3 40.35 20.37 -213.47
C ILE A 3 41.01 21.43 -212.54
N PHE A 4 41.28 22.66 -212.98
CA PHE A 4 41.98 23.67 -212.16
C PHE A 4 41.16 24.20 -210.97
N SER A 5 39.84 24.27 -211.07
CA SER A 5 38.97 24.78 -209.99
C SER A 5 38.77 23.79 -208.83
N TYR A 6 38.99 22.50 -209.03
CA TYR A 6 38.74 21.47 -208.01
C TYR A 6 39.92 21.29 -207.05
N GLU A 7 41.16 21.39 -207.55
CA GLU A 7 42.36 21.23 -206.73
C GLU A 7 42.58 22.39 -205.74
N GLN A 8 42.27 23.64 -206.14
CA GLN A 8 42.37 24.79 -205.23
C GLN A 8 41.37 24.73 -204.06
N SER A 9 40.12 24.31 -204.32
CA SER A 9 39.13 24.12 -203.25
C SER A 9 39.55 22.99 -202.31
N LYS A 10 40.07 21.87 -202.86
CA LYS A 10 40.57 20.74 -202.08
C LYS A 10 41.72 21.14 -201.15
N GLN A 11 42.68 21.96 -201.62
CA GLN A 11 43.76 22.47 -200.78
C GLN A 11 43.29 23.40 -199.65
N ARG A 12 42.27 24.24 -199.89
CA ARG A 12 41.66 25.04 -198.80
C ARG A 12 41.00 24.18 -197.74
N TYR A 13 40.22 23.17 -198.15
CA TYR A 13 39.61 22.24 -197.20
C TYR A 13 40.64 21.45 -196.38
N TYR A 14 41.77 21.05 -196.97
CA TYR A 14 42.86 20.43 -196.21
C TYR A 14 43.51 21.40 -195.20
N GLY A 15 43.67 22.67 -195.55
CA GLY A 15 44.15 23.70 -194.62
C GLY A 15 43.20 23.94 -193.46
N ASP A 16 41.89 23.99 -193.71
CA ASP A 16 40.87 24.15 -192.67
C ASP A 16 40.78 22.91 -191.77
N ILE A 17 40.88 21.70 -192.33
CA ILE A 17 40.96 20.46 -191.56
C ILE A 17 42.21 20.44 -190.67
N GLN A 18 43.36 20.88 -191.20
CA GLN A 18 44.58 20.97 -190.41
C GLN A 18 44.45 21.99 -189.28
N GLY A 19 43.85 23.16 -189.52
CA GLY A 19 43.60 24.16 -188.48
C GLY A 19 42.62 23.68 -187.39
N LEU A 20 41.60 22.89 -187.77
CA LEU A 20 40.69 22.23 -186.82
C LEU A 20 41.39 21.11 -186.04
N MET A 21 42.31 20.36 -186.67
CA MET A 21 43.12 19.36 -185.98
C MET A 21 44.07 20.01 -184.96
N ASP A 22 44.73 21.11 -185.32
CA ASP A 22 45.61 21.82 -184.40
C ASP A 22 44.83 22.40 -183.21
N GLN A 23 43.62 22.93 -183.45
CA GLN A 23 42.71 23.35 -182.37
C GLN A 23 42.26 22.17 -181.49
N LEU A 24 41.97 21.01 -182.10
CA LEU A 24 41.60 19.81 -181.37
C LEU A 24 42.76 19.32 -180.48
N ASP A 25 44.00 19.36 -180.97
CA ASP A 25 45.18 18.97 -180.20
C ASP A 25 45.46 19.96 -179.05
N ILE A 26 45.26 21.26 -179.27
CA ILE A 26 45.35 22.28 -178.20
C ILE A 26 44.27 22.04 -177.13
N GLU A 27 43.01 21.84 -177.54
CA GLU A 27 41.91 21.59 -176.61
C GLU A 27 42.04 20.24 -175.90
N ARG A 28 42.61 19.22 -176.56
CA ARG A 28 42.95 17.94 -175.94
C ARG A 28 44.04 18.10 -174.89
N SER A 29 45.12 18.82 -175.20
CA SER A 29 46.18 19.11 -174.23
C SER A 29 45.65 19.93 -173.06
N ARG A 30 44.72 20.86 -173.29
CA ARG A 30 44.07 21.66 -172.25
C ARG A 30 43.13 20.81 -171.38
N ALA A 31 42.40 19.87 -171.98
CA ALA A 31 41.57 18.90 -171.26
C ALA A 31 42.41 17.96 -170.40
N ASP A 32 43.53 17.45 -170.91
CA ASP A 32 44.46 16.60 -170.14
C ASP A 32 45.09 17.37 -168.97
N GLU A 33 45.45 18.64 -169.16
CA GLU A 33 45.98 19.49 -168.09
C GLU A 33 44.92 19.80 -167.01
N LEU A 34 43.67 20.01 -167.41
CA LEU A 34 42.54 20.19 -166.50
C LEU A 34 42.24 18.89 -165.71
N LEU A 35 42.30 17.73 -166.37
CA LEU A 35 42.14 16.43 -165.71
C LEU A 35 43.25 16.19 -164.68
N GLN A 36 44.50 16.53 -164.98
CA GLN A 36 45.60 16.45 -164.01
C GLN A 36 45.38 17.38 -162.80
N LYS A 37 44.90 18.61 -163.03
CA LYS A 37 44.57 19.55 -161.94
C LYS A 37 43.39 19.06 -161.08
N ILE A 38 42.38 18.45 -161.70
CA ILE A 38 41.25 17.84 -160.98
C ILE A 38 41.73 16.66 -160.12
N GLU A 39 42.57 15.77 -160.67
CA GLU A 39 43.08 14.61 -159.94
C GLU A 39 44.03 15.03 -158.80
N HIS A 40 44.85 16.05 -159.00
CA HIS A 40 45.68 16.64 -157.95
C HIS A 40 44.83 17.25 -156.82
N ASN A 41 43.78 18.00 -157.17
CA ASN A 41 42.84 18.55 -156.18
C ASN A 41 42.05 17.45 -155.45
N ARG A 42 41.66 16.38 -156.15
CA ARG A 42 40.99 15.21 -155.56
C ARG A 42 41.87 14.56 -154.49
N ARG A 43 43.13 14.29 -154.80
CA ARG A 43 44.10 13.71 -153.85
C ARG A 43 44.38 14.63 -152.67
N ARG A 44 44.57 15.92 -152.92
CA ARG A 44 44.78 16.93 -151.87
C ARG A 44 43.57 17.04 -150.93
N ASN A 45 42.36 17.01 -151.47
CA ASN A 45 41.13 17.01 -150.68
C ASN A 45 40.96 15.72 -149.88
N GLU A 46 41.27 14.55 -150.44
CA GLU A 46 41.26 13.27 -149.71
C GLU A 46 42.25 13.25 -148.53
N GLU A 47 43.47 13.78 -148.73
CA GLU A 47 44.46 13.91 -147.66
C GLU A 47 44.03 14.91 -146.57
N GLN A 48 43.42 16.02 -146.96
CA GLN A 48 42.83 16.99 -146.03
C GLN A 48 41.66 16.39 -145.25
N LEU A 49 40.78 15.62 -145.91
CA LEU A 49 39.68 14.93 -145.23
C LEU A 49 40.20 13.94 -144.20
N LYS A 50 41.18 13.10 -144.57
CA LYS A 50 41.81 12.14 -143.65
C LYS A 50 42.46 12.80 -142.45
N THR A 51 43.13 13.95 -142.65
CA THR A 51 43.74 14.69 -141.53
C THR A 51 42.69 15.34 -140.63
N ILE A 52 41.59 15.86 -141.19
CA ILE A 52 40.46 16.38 -140.39
C ILE A 52 39.79 15.26 -139.59
N GLU A 53 39.49 14.12 -140.21
CA GLU A 53 38.89 12.95 -139.55
C GLU A 53 39.78 12.43 -138.42
N GLN A 54 41.09 12.27 -138.66
CA GLN A 54 42.03 11.85 -137.60
C GLN A 54 42.11 12.87 -136.46
N THR A 55 42.03 14.16 -136.76
CA THR A 55 42.07 15.22 -135.74
C THR A 55 40.79 15.25 -134.93
N GLN A 56 39.63 15.06 -135.55
CA GLN A 56 38.34 14.98 -134.87
C GLN A 56 38.23 13.70 -134.02
N GLN A 57 38.69 12.56 -134.54
CA GLN A 57 38.73 11.31 -133.80
C GLN A 57 39.62 11.44 -132.56
N LYS A 58 40.83 11.99 -132.70
CA LYS A 58 41.72 12.25 -131.55
C LYS A 58 41.08 13.16 -130.51
N LYS A 59 40.37 14.23 -130.93
CA LYS A 59 39.66 15.13 -130.00
C LYS A 59 38.54 14.39 -129.26
N LEU A 60 37.78 13.56 -129.95
CA LEU A 60 36.73 12.74 -129.35
C LEU A 60 37.32 11.75 -128.34
N ASP A 61 38.39 11.04 -128.71
CA ASP A 61 39.07 10.08 -127.84
C ASP A 61 39.61 10.77 -126.57
N THR A 62 40.24 11.95 -126.71
CA THR A 62 40.70 12.73 -125.54
C THR A 62 39.56 13.18 -124.64
N LEU A 63 38.44 13.67 -125.20
CA LEU A 63 37.29 14.10 -124.40
C LEU A 63 36.63 12.93 -123.66
N LEU A 64 36.56 11.76 -124.30
CA LEU A 64 36.05 10.55 -123.67
C LEU A 64 37.00 10.07 -122.57
N GLU A 65 38.31 10.08 -122.80
CA GLU A 65 39.29 9.67 -121.81
C GLU A 65 39.30 10.60 -120.58
N ASP A 66 39.26 11.92 -120.81
CA ASP A 66 39.21 12.92 -119.75
C ASP A 66 37.89 12.85 -118.96
N GLY A 67 36.76 12.70 -119.66
CA GLY A 67 35.45 12.50 -119.02
C GLY A 67 35.38 11.22 -118.20
N GLN A 68 35.96 10.12 -118.70
CA GLN A 68 36.06 8.86 -117.96
C GLN A 68 36.98 8.98 -116.73
N LYS A 69 38.12 9.68 -116.86
CA LYS A 69 39.03 9.94 -115.72
C LYS A 69 38.35 10.75 -114.64
N GLU A 70 37.65 11.82 -115.01
CA GLU A 70 36.92 12.67 -114.06
C GLU A 70 35.82 11.88 -113.34
N LEU A 71 34.99 11.15 -114.09
CA LEU A 71 33.95 10.30 -113.51
C LEU A 71 34.52 9.24 -112.57
N ARG A 72 35.61 8.55 -112.95
CA ARG A 72 36.28 7.57 -112.07
C ARG A 72 36.80 8.22 -110.79
N THR A 73 37.32 9.45 -110.88
CA THR A 73 37.84 10.19 -109.72
C THR A 73 36.71 10.60 -108.77
N GLN A 74 35.59 11.08 -109.30
CA GLN A 74 34.39 11.40 -108.51
C GLN A 74 33.80 10.16 -107.85
N LEU A 75 33.73 9.03 -108.58
CA LEU A 75 33.23 7.76 -108.07
C LEU A 75 34.13 7.20 -106.96
N ALA A 76 35.46 7.34 -107.08
CA ALA A 76 36.41 6.98 -106.04
C ALA A 76 36.21 7.81 -104.76
N LYS A 77 36.09 9.14 -104.89
CA LYS A 77 35.83 10.04 -103.75
C LYS A 77 34.50 9.73 -103.06
N ALA A 78 33.43 9.51 -103.82
CA ALA A 78 32.13 9.15 -103.26
C ALA A 78 32.20 7.80 -102.52
N ASN A 79 32.92 6.81 -103.06
CA ASN A 79 33.13 5.52 -102.41
C ASN A 79 33.95 5.63 -101.10
N GLU A 80 34.96 6.50 -101.05
CA GLU A 80 35.68 6.78 -99.79
C GLU A 80 34.76 7.41 -98.74
N GLN A 81 33.95 8.41 -99.13
CA GLN A 81 32.98 9.03 -98.21
C GLN A 81 31.94 8.02 -97.69
N ILE A 82 31.45 7.13 -98.55
CA ILE A 82 30.52 6.06 -98.14
C ILE A 82 31.21 5.14 -97.11
N LYS A 83 32.47 4.76 -97.33
CA LYS A 83 33.22 3.93 -96.37
C LYS A 83 33.41 4.63 -95.03
N GLU A 84 33.76 5.91 -95.02
CA GLU A 84 33.89 6.70 -93.79
C GLU A 84 32.57 6.82 -93.04
N GLN A 85 31.46 7.06 -93.75
CA GLN A 85 30.12 7.10 -93.16
C GLN A 85 29.70 5.74 -92.60
N GLN A 86 29.99 4.63 -93.29
CA GLN A 86 29.72 3.28 -92.81
C GLN A 86 30.47 2.98 -91.51
N ILE A 87 31.74 3.36 -91.41
CA ILE A 87 32.52 3.22 -90.16
C ILE A 87 31.89 4.06 -89.04
N THR A 88 31.44 5.27 -89.36
CA THR A 88 30.80 6.16 -88.37
C THR A 88 29.48 5.58 -87.86
N ILE A 89 28.63 5.07 -88.75
CA ILE A 89 27.38 4.40 -88.40
C ILE A 89 27.66 3.19 -87.51
N PHE A 90 28.61 2.33 -87.89
CA PHE A 90 28.97 1.16 -87.11
C PHE A 90 29.44 1.53 -85.69
N ASN A 91 30.27 2.57 -85.55
CA ASN A 91 30.72 3.06 -84.25
C ASN A 91 29.55 3.61 -83.40
N GLN A 92 28.58 4.27 -84.03
CA GLN A 92 27.36 4.74 -83.35
C GLN A 92 26.48 3.57 -82.89
N GLU A 93 26.31 2.54 -83.71
CA GLU A 93 25.55 1.32 -83.36
C GLU A 93 26.20 0.58 -82.18
N LEU A 94 27.53 0.48 -82.16
CA LEU A 94 28.26 -0.06 -81.00
C LEU A 94 28.01 0.78 -79.74
N LYS A 95 28.01 2.11 -79.86
CA LYS A 95 27.75 3.01 -78.72
C LYS A 95 26.32 2.87 -78.20
N ILE A 96 25.33 2.75 -79.09
CA ILE A 96 23.93 2.51 -78.72
C ILE A 96 23.81 1.17 -77.98
N SER A 97 24.46 0.12 -78.49
CA SER A 97 24.44 -1.21 -77.85
C SER A 97 25.04 -1.19 -76.44
N ALA A 98 26.14 -0.44 -76.24
CA ALA A 98 26.71 -0.25 -74.91
C ALA A 98 25.76 0.52 -73.97
N MET A 99 25.15 1.60 -74.45
CA MET A 99 24.16 2.36 -73.67
C MET A 99 22.92 1.53 -73.30
N ASP A 100 22.45 0.65 -74.19
CA ASP A 100 21.34 -0.26 -73.89
C ASP A 100 21.71 -1.31 -72.81
N SER A 101 22.97 -1.78 -72.83
CA SER A 101 23.49 -2.63 -71.75
C SER A 101 23.47 -1.90 -70.40
N ASP A 102 24.02 -0.67 -70.35
CA ASP A 102 24.05 0.15 -69.13
C ASP A 102 22.63 0.44 -68.62
N LYS A 103 21.70 0.74 -69.53
CA LYS A 103 20.28 0.94 -69.19
C LYS A 103 19.66 -0.30 -68.54
N ASN A 104 19.96 -1.49 -69.06
CA ASN A 104 19.47 -2.74 -68.48
C ASN A 104 20.06 -3.01 -67.09
N GLU A 105 21.32 -2.65 -66.84
CA GLU A 105 21.91 -2.72 -65.51
C GLU A 105 21.26 -1.74 -64.53
N LEU A 106 20.99 -0.50 -64.97
CA LEU A 106 20.28 0.49 -64.15
C LEU A 106 18.86 0.03 -63.79
N ILE A 107 18.14 -0.61 -64.70
CA ILE A 107 16.82 -1.20 -64.41
C ILE A 107 16.93 -2.26 -63.31
N LYS A 108 17.92 -3.16 -63.39
CA LYS A 108 18.15 -4.19 -62.35
C LYS A 108 18.47 -3.57 -60.98
N ILE A 109 19.32 -2.54 -60.95
CA ILE A 109 19.66 -1.82 -59.71
C ILE A 109 18.42 -1.13 -59.14
N SER A 110 17.65 -0.44 -59.98
CA SER A 110 16.40 0.21 -59.57
C SER A 110 15.43 -0.79 -58.97
N GLN A 111 15.27 -1.96 -59.59
CA GLN A 111 14.34 -2.98 -59.14
C GLN A 111 14.78 -3.59 -57.80
N LYS A 112 16.08 -3.87 -57.65
CA LYS A 112 16.64 -4.29 -56.36
C LYS A 112 16.43 -3.24 -55.27
N SER A 113 16.64 -1.97 -55.58
CA SER A 113 16.42 -0.88 -54.62
C SER A 113 14.95 -0.73 -54.23
N THR A 114 14.00 -0.94 -55.15
CA THR A 114 12.56 -0.90 -54.82
C THR A 114 12.15 -2.07 -53.93
N ASP A 115 12.71 -3.26 -54.16
CA ASP A 115 12.43 -4.43 -53.33
C ASP A 115 12.98 -4.23 -51.91
N GLU A 116 14.23 -3.77 -51.78
CA GLU A 116 14.84 -3.44 -50.47
C GLU A 116 14.05 -2.34 -49.74
N GLN A 117 13.52 -1.34 -50.45
CA GLN A 117 12.65 -0.32 -49.86
C GLN A 117 11.32 -0.88 -49.35
N LEU A 118 10.73 -1.85 -50.05
CA LEU A 118 9.50 -2.51 -49.60
C LEU A 118 9.75 -3.33 -48.33
N ASP A 119 10.85 -4.09 -48.29
CA ASP A 119 11.25 -4.86 -47.11
C ASP A 119 11.47 -3.97 -45.88
N LEU A 120 12.19 -2.85 -46.06
CA LEU A 120 12.41 -1.88 -44.98
C LEU A 120 11.11 -1.22 -44.50
N ARG A 121 10.18 -0.91 -45.41
CA ARG A 121 8.86 -0.37 -45.04
C ARG A 121 8.05 -1.37 -44.21
N GLU A 122 8.09 -2.65 -44.55
CA GLU A 122 7.39 -3.68 -43.77
C GLU A 122 8.05 -3.87 -42.40
N GLN A 123 9.39 -3.82 -42.31
CA GLN A 123 10.09 -3.83 -41.01
C GLN A 123 9.71 -2.64 -40.14
N ILE A 124 9.63 -1.42 -40.70
CA ILE A 124 9.17 -0.23 -39.98
C ILE A 124 7.75 -0.45 -39.46
N ARG A 125 6.84 -0.96 -40.29
CA ARG A 125 5.45 -1.24 -39.89
C ARG A 125 5.38 -2.25 -38.73
N LEU A 126 6.20 -3.30 -38.75
CA LEU A 126 6.28 -4.27 -37.66
C LEU A 126 6.79 -3.64 -36.36
N ILE A 127 7.80 -2.76 -36.45
CA ILE A 127 8.33 -2.01 -35.29
C ILE A 127 7.28 -1.05 -34.74
N GLU A 128 6.56 -0.32 -35.59
CA GLU A 128 5.46 0.56 -35.19
C GLU A 128 4.37 -0.20 -34.44
N ASN A 129 3.95 -1.37 -34.94
CA ASN A 129 3.00 -2.22 -34.25
C ASN A 129 3.51 -2.67 -32.88
N LEU A 130 4.77 -3.09 -32.77
CA LEU A 130 5.38 -3.45 -31.48
C LEU A 130 5.41 -2.28 -30.50
N LEU A 131 5.73 -1.07 -30.97
CA LEU A 131 5.71 0.14 -30.15
C LEU A 131 4.31 0.43 -29.61
N THR A 132 3.27 0.35 -30.46
CA THR A 132 1.89 0.59 -30.01
C THR A 132 1.44 -0.40 -28.93
N VAL A 133 1.81 -1.68 -29.05
CA VAL A 133 1.53 -2.69 -28.01
C VAL A 133 2.28 -2.37 -26.72
N LYS A 134 3.54 -1.95 -26.80
CA LYS A 134 4.33 -1.58 -25.62
C LYS A 134 3.80 -0.33 -24.93
N ASP A 135 3.29 0.65 -25.68
CA ASP A 135 2.63 1.83 -25.12
C ASP A 135 1.33 1.48 -24.38
N GLN A 136 0.59 0.48 -24.87
CA GLN A 136 -0.58 -0.07 -24.17
C GLN A 136 -0.17 -0.77 -22.87
N ASP A 137 0.88 -1.60 -22.89
CA ASP A 137 1.44 -2.26 -21.70
C ASP A 137 1.85 -1.22 -20.63
N ILE A 138 2.55 -0.16 -21.04
CA ILE A 138 2.95 0.94 -20.15
C ILE A 138 1.72 1.62 -19.54
N SER A 139 0.69 1.88 -20.35
CA SER A 139 -0.55 2.50 -19.89
C SER A 139 -1.28 1.64 -18.85
N MET A 140 -1.31 0.31 -19.05
CA MET A 140 -1.86 -0.63 -18.06
C MET A 140 -1.06 -0.62 -16.75
N LEU A 141 0.27 -0.69 -16.82
CA LEU A 141 1.13 -0.62 -15.63
C LEU A 141 0.95 0.69 -14.86
N GLN A 142 0.85 1.82 -15.56
CA GLN A 142 0.57 3.11 -14.92
C GLN A 142 -0.77 3.12 -14.19
N PHE A 143 -1.79 2.48 -14.77
CA PHE A 143 -3.10 2.34 -14.13
C PHE A 143 -3.02 1.45 -12.88
N GLU A 144 -2.34 0.30 -12.94
CA GLU A 144 -2.13 -0.57 -11.78
C GLU A 144 -1.38 0.16 -10.66
N CYS A 145 -0.32 0.91 -10.98
CA CYS A 145 0.41 1.71 -10.00
C CYS A 145 -0.50 2.74 -9.30
N ARG A 146 -1.43 3.37 -10.03
CA ARG A 146 -2.41 4.30 -9.42
C ARG A 146 -3.34 3.56 -8.45
N LEU A 147 -3.86 2.39 -8.84
CA LEU A 147 -4.69 1.57 -7.95
C LEU A 147 -3.95 1.14 -6.68
N TYR A 148 -2.68 0.74 -6.79
CA TYR A 148 -1.88 0.40 -5.62
C TYR A 148 -1.60 1.62 -4.73
N ALA A 149 -1.35 2.78 -5.30
CA ALA A 149 -1.16 4.02 -4.54
C ALA A 149 -2.43 4.40 -3.75
N ASP A 150 -3.61 4.24 -4.35
CA ASP A 150 -4.88 4.51 -3.67
C ASP A 150 -5.17 3.50 -2.56
N LYS A 151 -4.89 2.21 -2.78
CA LYS A 151 -4.95 1.19 -1.72
C LYS A 151 -4.00 1.51 -0.57
N LEU A 152 -2.77 1.93 -0.86
CA LEU A 152 -1.80 2.33 0.17
C LEU A 152 -2.34 3.49 1.02
N LYS A 153 -2.87 4.54 0.38
CA LYS A 153 -3.49 5.67 1.08
C LYS A 153 -4.65 5.22 1.98
N GLN A 154 -5.49 4.30 1.50
CA GLN A 154 -6.58 3.75 2.31
C GLN A 154 -6.04 2.99 3.53
N THR A 155 -5.04 2.13 3.36
CA THR A 155 -4.42 1.40 4.48
C THR A 155 -3.76 2.34 5.48
N GLU A 156 -3.15 3.44 5.02
CA GLU A 156 -2.59 4.46 5.90
C GLU A 156 -3.67 5.16 6.74
N LEU A 157 -4.84 5.46 6.15
CA LEU A 157 -6.00 6.01 6.86
C LEU A 157 -6.59 5.02 7.88
N GLU A 158 -6.67 3.74 7.53
CA GLU A 158 -7.14 2.70 8.46
C GLU A 158 -6.17 2.52 9.64
N LYS A 159 -4.86 2.59 9.37
CA LYS A 159 -3.81 2.55 10.41
C LYS A 159 -3.90 3.73 11.36
N THR A 160 -4.09 4.96 10.85
CA THR A 160 -4.23 6.14 11.73
C THR A 160 -5.47 6.05 12.60
N HIS A 161 -6.60 5.63 12.04
CA HIS A 161 -7.83 5.39 12.79
C HIS A 161 -7.66 4.33 13.89
N PHE A 162 -6.95 3.22 13.59
CA PHE A 162 -6.66 2.19 14.59
C PHE A 162 -5.80 2.72 15.74
N ILE A 163 -4.74 3.48 15.42
CA ILE A 163 -3.86 4.10 16.43
C ILE A 163 -4.66 5.07 17.31
N GLU A 164 -5.57 5.85 16.73
CA GLU A 164 -6.41 6.78 17.48
C GLU A 164 -7.38 6.04 18.42
N LYS A 165 -8.00 4.95 17.95
CA LYS A 165 -8.84 4.08 18.78
C LYS A 165 -8.06 3.48 19.95
N GLU A 166 -6.84 2.97 19.73
CA GLU A 166 -6.00 2.46 20.81
C GLU A 166 -5.62 3.54 21.82
N ARG A 167 -5.29 4.75 21.37
CA ARG A 167 -5.00 5.89 22.26
C ARG A 167 -6.18 6.22 23.16
N LEU A 168 -7.40 6.26 22.60
CA LEU A 168 -8.62 6.51 23.37
C LEU A 168 -8.86 5.42 24.42
N ILE A 169 -8.69 4.15 24.05
CA ILE A 169 -8.84 3.01 24.97
C ILE A 169 -7.80 3.12 26.10
N LYS A 170 -6.53 3.37 25.78
CA LYS A 170 -5.46 3.53 26.77
C LYS A 170 -5.75 4.67 27.73
N GLN A 171 -6.22 5.82 27.23
CA GLN A 171 -6.60 6.96 28.05
C GLN A 171 -7.78 6.64 28.98
N ARG A 172 -8.80 5.92 28.51
CA ARG A 172 -9.92 5.47 29.35
C ARG A 172 -9.46 4.60 30.51
N TYR A 173 -8.59 3.62 30.24
CA TYR A 173 -8.04 2.75 31.30
C TYR A 173 -7.15 3.49 32.29
N GLN A 174 -6.31 4.42 31.82
CA GLN A 174 -5.53 5.29 32.70
C GLN A 174 -6.42 6.14 33.62
N ASN A 175 -7.51 6.72 33.08
CA ASN A 175 -8.48 7.48 33.85
C ASN A 175 -9.23 6.61 34.88
N LYS A 176 -9.56 5.36 34.53
CA LYS A 176 -10.20 4.40 35.46
C LYS A 176 -9.24 4.03 36.60
N ALA A 177 -7.97 3.75 36.29
CA ALA A 177 -6.95 3.47 37.29
C ALA A 177 -6.70 4.66 38.23
N LYS A 178 -6.65 5.89 37.69
CA LYS A 178 -6.52 7.12 38.48
C LYS A 178 -7.68 7.29 39.47
N ARG A 179 -8.92 7.13 39.00
CA ARG A 179 -10.13 7.21 39.85
C ARG A 179 -10.12 6.15 40.97
N ALA A 180 -9.78 4.90 40.64
CA ALA A 180 -9.68 3.83 41.63
C ALA A 180 -8.61 4.13 42.70
N TRP A 181 -7.46 4.66 42.28
CA TRP A 181 -6.40 5.06 43.21
C TRP A 181 -6.85 6.20 44.14
N GLU A 182 -7.52 7.22 43.63
CA GLU A 182 -8.08 8.33 44.42
C GLU A 182 -9.13 7.85 45.45
N GLN A 183 -10.00 6.91 45.06
CA GLN A 183 -10.96 6.27 45.96
C GLN A 183 -10.24 5.50 47.09
N CYS A 184 -9.23 4.70 46.75
CA CYS A 184 -8.41 3.98 47.73
C CYS A 184 -7.73 4.94 48.73
N GLN A 185 -7.19 6.06 48.26
CA GLN A 185 -6.58 7.07 49.14
C GLN A 185 -7.62 7.70 50.09
N THR A 186 -8.82 7.96 49.59
CA THR A 186 -9.93 8.50 50.40
C THR A 186 -10.32 7.52 51.51
N ILE A 187 -10.52 6.24 51.16
CA ILE A 187 -10.83 5.17 52.12
C ILE A 187 -9.70 5.01 53.15
N ARG A 188 -8.44 4.93 52.69
CA ARG A 188 -7.26 4.85 53.55
C ARG A 188 -7.23 6.00 54.56
N THR A 189 -7.51 7.23 54.13
CA THR A 189 -7.53 8.40 55.00
C THR A 189 -8.65 8.29 56.05
N ARG A 190 -9.86 7.88 55.64
CA ARG A 190 -10.99 7.65 56.55
C ARG A 190 -10.70 6.57 57.58
N LEU A 191 -10.16 5.44 57.16
CA LEU A 191 -9.77 4.34 58.06
C LEU A 191 -8.67 4.77 59.03
N SER A 192 -7.67 5.52 58.56
CA SER A 192 -6.61 6.06 59.40
C SER A 192 -7.18 6.96 60.51
N ARG A 193 -8.11 7.87 60.17
CA ARG A 193 -8.81 8.70 61.17
C ARG A 193 -9.59 7.86 62.18
N ARG A 194 -10.35 6.85 61.70
CA ARG A 194 -11.14 5.96 62.57
C ARG A 194 -10.25 5.16 63.51
N LEU A 195 -9.09 4.69 63.03
CA LEU A 195 -8.11 3.98 63.84
C LEU A 195 -7.53 4.87 64.95
N VAL A 196 -7.27 6.14 64.67
CA VAL A 196 -6.87 7.11 65.70
C VAL A 196 -7.95 7.26 66.77
N HIS A 197 -9.23 7.42 66.37
CA HIS A 197 -10.34 7.50 67.32
C HIS A 197 -10.49 6.22 68.17
N LEU A 198 -10.36 5.03 67.57
CA LEU A 198 -10.44 3.77 68.31
C LEU A 198 -9.30 3.63 69.33
N ARG A 199 -8.08 4.06 68.98
CA ARG A 199 -6.96 4.08 69.93
C ARG A 199 -7.27 5.01 71.11
N TYR A 200 -7.81 6.20 70.84
CA TYR A 200 -8.22 7.14 71.89
C TYR A 200 -9.31 6.54 72.80
N SER A 201 -10.37 5.96 72.23
CA SER A 201 -11.45 5.33 73.01
C SER A 201 -10.95 4.18 73.87
N ARG A 202 -10.05 3.34 73.34
CA ARG A 202 -9.38 2.27 74.11
C ARG A 202 -8.64 2.84 75.32
N ASP A 203 -7.87 3.91 75.12
CA ASP A 203 -7.09 4.52 76.20
C ASP A 203 -8.00 5.14 77.28
N LEU A 204 -9.13 5.73 76.87
CA LEU A 204 -10.14 6.26 77.80
C LEU A 204 -10.82 5.15 78.61
N LEU A 205 -11.23 4.06 77.95
CA LEU A 205 -11.79 2.87 78.60
C LEU A 205 -10.81 2.26 79.59
N SER A 206 -9.54 2.12 79.19
CA SER A 206 -8.48 1.60 80.07
C SER A 206 -8.31 2.49 81.33
N LYS A 207 -8.33 3.82 81.18
CA LYS A 207 -8.33 4.74 82.33
C LYS A 207 -9.56 4.58 83.21
N HIS A 208 -10.75 4.41 82.61
CA HIS A 208 -11.99 4.23 83.37
C HIS A 208 -11.98 2.93 84.18
N LEU A 209 -11.61 1.81 83.55
CA LEU A 209 -11.48 0.51 84.21
C LEU A 209 -10.47 0.55 85.37
N LYS A 210 -9.33 1.21 85.18
CA LYS A 210 -8.35 1.40 86.26
C LYS A 210 -8.96 2.14 87.45
N LYS A 211 -9.74 3.20 87.20
CA LYS A 211 -10.42 3.97 88.25
C LYS A 211 -11.50 3.13 88.98
N GLN A 212 -12.29 2.35 88.24
CA GLN A 212 -13.29 1.45 88.83
C GLN A 212 -12.64 0.40 89.71
N TYR A 213 -11.54 -0.21 89.25
CA TYR A 213 -10.77 -1.15 90.03
C TYR A 213 -10.23 -0.53 91.34
N GLU A 214 -9.69 0.69 91.28
CA GLU A 214 -9.25 1.42 92.47
C GLU A 214 -10.41 1.71 93.44
N GLN A 215 -11.59 2.06 92.94
CA GLN A 215 -12.79 2.25 93.76
C GLN A 215 -13.24 0.95 94.44
N MET A 216 -13.25 -0.16 93.70
CA MET A 216 -13.59 -1.47 94.23
C MET A 216 -12.61 -1.91 95.33
N ASN A 217 -11.30 -1.67 95.13
CA ASN A 217 -10.29 -1.93 96.17
C ASN A 217 -10.52 -1.08 97.42
N ARG A 218 -10.86 0.20 97.28
CA ARG A 218 -11.22 1.05 98.44
C ARG A 218 -12.43 0.52 99.18
N LEU A 219 -13.46 0.10 98.45
CA LEU A 219 -14.68 -0.47 99.02
C LEU A 219 -14.39 -1.78 99.75
N ASN A 220 -13.57 -2.65 99.15
CA ASN A 220 -13.13 -3.91 99.74
C ASN A 220 -12.34 -3.68 101.05
N ASN A 221 -11.43 -2.70 101.06
CA ASN A 221 -10.71 -2.33 102.28
C ASN A 221 -11.66 -1.81 103.37
N LEU A 222 -12.63 -0.96 103.00
CA LEU A 222 -13.69 -0.50 103.91
C LEU A 222 -14.45 -1.69 104.49
N PHE A 223 -14.93 -2.62 103.66
CA PHE A 223 -15.60 -3.84 104.13
C PHE A 223 -14.74 -4.64 105.11
N TRP A 224 -13.43 -4.71 104.87
CA TRP A 224 -12.49 -5.34 105.79
C TRP A 224 -12.34 -4.60 107.12
N GLU A 225 -12.24 -3.28 107.11
CA GLU A 225 -12.20 -2.45 108.31
C GLU A 225 -13.51 -2.55 109.12
N THR A 226 -14.68 -2.43 108.47
CA THR A 226 -15.98 -2.57 109.15
C THR A 226 -16.21 -3.99 109.65
N GLY A 227 -15.81 -5.00 108.87
CA GLY A 227 -15.88 -6.41 109.26
C GLY A 227 -15.03 -6.68 110.52
N TRP A 228 -13.81 -6.17 110.57
CA TRP A 228 -12.96 -6.25 111.75
C TRP A 228 -13.56 -5.50 112.96
N ALA A 229 -14.09 -4.29 112.76
CA ALA A 229 -14.75 -3.52 113.82
C ALA A 229 -16.00 -4.23 114.38
N TYR A 230 -16.77 -4.89 113.52
CA TYR A 230 -17.91 -5.73 113.92
C TYR A 230 -17.46 -6.91 114.78
N VAL A 231 -16.44 -7.64 114.35
CA VAL A 231 -15.87 -8.77 115.11
C VAL A 231 -15.33 -8.31 116.47
N GLN A 232 -14.64 -7.17 116.53
CA GLN A 232 -14.20 -6.58 117.80
C GLN A 232 -15.38 -6.24 118.71
N SER A 233 -16.43 -5.61 118.17
CA SER A 233 -17.63 -5.25 118.93
C SER A 233 -18.36 -6.50 119.47
N GLN A 234 -18.45 -7.56 118.68
CA GLN A 234 -18.99 -8.85 119.10
C GLN A 234 -18.16 -9.50 120.22
N ASN A 235 -16.83 -9.46 120.11
CA ASN A 235 -15.94 -9.95 121.17
C ASN A 235 -16.08 -9.15 122.46
N CYS A 236 -16.21 -7.82 122.37
CA CYS A 236 -16.48 -6.96 123.51
C CYS A 236 -17.83 -7.31 124.17
N LEU A 237 -18.89 -7.50 123.39
CA LEU A 237 -20.21 -7.92 123.88
C LEU A 237 -20.17 -9.30 124.53
N GLN A 238 -19.43 -10.26 123.97
CA GLN A 238 -19.22 -11.58 124.58
C GLN A 238 -18.44 -11.49 125.90
N ASN A 239 -17.46 -10.59 126.00
CA ASN A 239 -16.73 -10.35 127.23
C ASN A 239 -17.61 -9.72 128.32
N ILE A 240 -18.49 -8.77 127.95
CA ILE A 240 -19.48 -8.19 128.87
C ILE A 240 -20.44 -9.28 129.37
N ASN A 241 -20.98 -10.11 128.46
CA ASN A 241 -21.85 -11.24 128.84
C ASN A 241 -21.14 -12.28 129.73
N ARG A 242 -19.83 -12.49 129.56
CA ARG A 242 -19.03 -13.34 130.46
C ARG A 242 -18.83 -12.70 131.83
N GLN A 243 -18.63 -11.38 131.90
CA GLN A 243 -18.50 -10.66 133.16
C GLN A 243 -19.83 -10.60 133.92
N GLU A 244 -20.95 -10.43 133.24
CA GLU A 244 -22.29 -10.52 133.84
C GLU A 244 -22.58 -11.93 134.40
N LYS A 245 -22.22 -13.01 133.68
CA LYS A 245 -22.36 -14.38 134.22
C LYS A 245 -21.55 -14.61 135.50
N VAL A 246 -20.34 -14.07 135.59
CA VAL A 246 -19.48 -14.19 136.79
C VAL A 246 -20.02 -13.35 137.97
N TYR A 247 -20.73 -12.25 137.69
CA TYR A 247 -21.38 -11.42 138.70
C TYR A 247 -22.66 -12.09 139.25
N VAL A 248 -23.47 -12.68 138.36
CA VAL A 248 -24.72 -13.38 138.71
C VAL A 248 -24.44 -14.67 139.51
N ASP A 249 -23.38 -15.42 139.22
CA ASP A 249 -23.01 -16.61 140.01
C ASP A 249 -22.53 -16.26 141.43
N LYS A 250 -21.98 -15.06 141.67
CA LYS A 250 -21.65 -14.56 143.02
C LYS A 250 -22.87 -14.04 143.79
N GLU A 251 -23.87 -13.48 143.10
CA GLU A 251 -25.13 -13.04 143.72
C GLU A 251 -26.05 -14.23 144.09
N ILE A 252 -26.10 -15.29 143.28
CA ILE A 252 -26.96 -16.46 143.54
C ILE A 252 -26.54 -17.24 144.80
N GLN A 253 -25.25 -17.29 145.16
CA GLN A 253 -24.82 -17.89 146.44
C GLN A 253 -25.19 -17.04 147.67
N THR A 254 -25.48 -15.75 147.50
CA THR A 254 -25.72 -14.83 148.63
C THR A 254 -27.22 -14.60 148.89
N ILE A 255 -28.09 -14.86 147.91
CA ILE A 255 -29.53 -14.53 147.98
C ILE A 255 -30.42 -15.71 148.44
N LEU A 256 -29.90 -16.94 148.54
CA LEU A 256 -30.64 -18.13 149.00
C LEU A 256 -30.91 -18.19 150.52
N ILE A 257 -30.48 -17.20 151.33
CA ILE A 257 -30.67 -17.15 152.80
C ILE A 257 -31.81 -16.22 153.27
N THR A 258 -32.41 -15.36 152.43
CA THR A 258 -33.47 -14.45 152.95
C THR A 258 -34.56 -14.11 151.93
N ASN A 259 -35.72 -14.72 152.16
CA ASN A 259 -37.08 -14.27 151.81
C ASN A 259 -37.52 -14.16 150.33
N LYS A 260 -38.11 -15.27 149.87
CA LYS A 260 -39.52 -15.45 149.43
C LYS A 260 -40.35 -14.25 148.90
N ILE A 261 -40.99 -14.54 147.74
CA ILE A 261 -42.25 -14.00 147.13
C ILE A 261 -42.00 -12.77 146.22
N LYS A 262 -42.32 -12.74 144.91
CA LYS A 262 -43.34 -13.40 144.06
C LYS A 262 -42.91 -13.29 142.58
N GLN A 263 -43.11 -14.35 141.79
CA GLN A 263 -43.20 -14.27 140.32
C GLN A 263 -44.52 -13.56 139.90
N PRO A 264 -44.63 -13.06 138.65
CA PRO A 264 -45.10 -13.90 137.54
C PRO A 264 -44.27 -13.80 136.23
N HIS A 265 -44.23 -14.93 135.52
CA HIS A 265 -43.91 -15.13 134.10
C HIS A 265 -44.74 -14.21 133.16
N MET A 266 -44.29 -13.78 131.97
CA MET A 266 -44.13 -14.55 130.71
C MET A 266 -43.51 -13.62 129.64
N THR A 267 -42.46 -13.97 128.86
CA THR A 267 -42.28 -14.86 127.67
C THR A 267 -42.27 -14.13 126.32
N ILE A 268 -41.10 -14.24 125.68
CA ILE A 268 -40.74 -14.30 124.25
C ILE A 268 -41.89 -14.38 123.22
N ASP A 269 -41.82 -13.49 122.22
CA ASP A 269 -42.08 -13.73 120.79
C ASP A 269 -40.84 -13.16 120.04
N GLN A 270 -40.01 -13.90 119.29
CA GLN A 270 -40.19 -14.42 117.92
C GLN A 270 -40.69 -13.32 116.94
N ILE A 271 -40.19 -13.06 115.72
CA ILE A 271 -39.28 -13.73 114.79
C ILE A 271 -39.12 -12.78 113.56
N VAL A 272 -37.93 -12.75 112.93
CA VAL A 272 -37.67 -12.60 111.47
C VAL A 272 -37.92 -11.23 110.78
N GLN A 273 -36.86 -10.63 110.20
CA GLN A 273 -36.59 -10.57 108.75
C GLN A 273 -35.34 -9.74 108.42
N THR A 274 -34.41 -10.41 107.74
CA THR A 274 -33.37 -9.90 106.85
C THR A 274 -33.92 -8.92 105.81
N ASP A 275 -33.14 -7.90 105.46
CA ASP A 275 -32.68 -7.72 104.07
C ASP A 275 -31.55 -6.70 103.99
N ALA A 276 -30.39 -7.18 103.52
CA ALA A 276 -29.30 -6.38 103.01
C ALA A 276 -29.56 -6.11 101.53
N THR A 277 -29.68 -4.85 101.15
CA THR A 277 -29.72 -4.43 99.74
C THR A 277 -28.31 -4.08 99.27
N GLN A 278 -27.76 -4.92 98.38
CA GLN A 278 -26.69 -4.56 97.46
C GLN A 278 -27.25 -3.69 96.32
N PRO A 279 -26.46 -2.76 95.74
CA PRO A 279 -26.84 -2.05 94.53
C PRO A 279 -26.44 -2.83 93.26
N ASP A 280 -27.41 -3.01 92.36
CA ASP A 280 -27.23 -3.46 90.97
C ASP A 280 -26.34 -2.50 90.17
N ASN A 281 -25.19 -2.97 89.68
CA ASN A 281 -24.39 -2.26 88.68
C ASN A 281 -23.78 -3.16 87.57
N ASP A 282 -23.99 -4.48 87.61
CA ASP A 282 -23.35 -5.41 86.65
C ASP A 282 -24.10 -5.50 85.30
N ALA A 283 -25.33 -5.01 85.18
CA ALA A 283 -26.14 -5.17 83.97
C ALA A 283 -25.73 -4.27 82.78
N LYS A 284 -24.88 -3.25 82.97
CA LYS A 284 -24.57 -2.24 81.93
C LYS A 284 -23.42 -2.61 80.99
N ASP A 285 -22.41 -3.34 81.47
CA ASP A 285 -21.25 -3.72 80.64
C ASP A 285 -21.55 -4.95 79.76
N ASP A 286 -22.36 -5.89 80.27
CA ASP A 286 -22.88 -7.02 79.49
C ASP A 286 -23.78 -6.57 78.33
N THR A 287 -24.49 -5.45 78.45
CA THR A 287 -25.29 -4.88 77.36
C THR A 287 -24.43 -4.27 76.26
N VAL A 288 -23.27 -3.68 76.56
CA VAL A 288 -22.40 -3.07 75.55
C VAL A 288 -21.66 -4.12 74.73
N ILE A 289 -21.13 -5.16 75.37
CA ILE A 289 -20.46 -6.28 74.68
C ILE A 289 -21.48 -7.11 73.89
N SER A 290 -22.68 -7.34 74.45
CA SER A 290 -23.79 -7.99 73.74
C SER A 290 -24.25 -7.18 72.51
N CYS A 291 -24.38 -5.85 72.64
CA CYS A 291 -24.68 -4.96 71.51
C CYS A 291 -23.58 -5.00 70.45
N ALA A 292 -22.30 -5.02 70.83
CA ALA A 292 -21.18 -5.08 69.89
C ALA A 292 -21.13 -6.42 69.12
N ILE A 293 -21.32 -7.56 69.80
CA ILE A 293 -21.39 -8.89 69.17
C ILE A 293 -22.59 -8.98 68.22
N THR A 294 -23.74 -8.44 68.61
CA THR A 294 -24.95 -8.40 67.78
C THR A 294 -24.77 -7.50 66.56
N TRP A 295 -24.14 -6.33 66.73
CA TRP A 295 -23.88 -5.39 65.63
C TRP A 295 -22.89 -5.97 64.61
N ILE A 296 -21.79 -6.58 65.06
CA ILE A 296 -20.82 -7.25 64.18
C ILE A 296 -21.46 -8.44 63.45
N SER A 297 -22.32 -9.21 64.12
CA SER A 297 -23.05 -10.32 63.50
C SER A 297 -23.97 -9.83 62.37
N ASN A 298 -24.74 -8.76 62.62
CA ASN A 298 -25.65 -8.19 61.63
C ASN A 298 -24.90 -7.57 60.44
N ASP A 299 -23.74 -6.94 60.67
CA ASP A 299 -22.94 -6.36 59.60
C ASP A 299 -22.30 -7.45 58.72
N LEU A 300 -21.85 -8.55 59.33
CA LEU A 300 -21.36 -9.74 58.61
C LEU A 300 -22.47 -10.43 57.80
N ASP A 301 -23.69 -10.55 58.34
CA ASP A 301 -24.83 -11.10 57.62
C ASP A 301 -25.24 -10.23 56.42
N ASN A 302 -25.26 -8.90 56.60
CA ASN A 302 -25.53 -7.97 55.50
C ASN A 302 -24.45 -7.98 54.42
N LEU A 303 -23.16 -8.10 54.79
CA LEU A 303 -22.06 -8.23 53.84
C LEU A 303 -22.12 -9.56 53.06
N THR A 304 -22.49 -10.66 53.74
CA THR A 304 -22.65 -11.96 53.10
C THR A 304 -23.79 -11.93 52.08
N ARG A 305 -24.94 -11.37 52.45
CA ARG A 305 -26.11 -11.25 51.55
C ARG A 305 -25.79 -10.42 50.29
N LYS A 306 -25.10 -9.28 50.45
CA LYS A 306 -24.67 -8.46 49.30
C LYS A 306 -23.70 -9.18 48.37
N LEU A 307 -22.80 -10.00 48.92
CA LEU A 307 -21.86 -10.81 48.12
C LEU A 307 -22.55 -11.98 47.41
N GLU A 308 -23.54 -12.61 48.04
CA GLU A 308 -24.37 -13.65 47.41
C GLU A 308 -25.26 -13.10 46.29
N GLU A 309 -25.80 -11.88 46.44
CA GLU A 309 -26.52 -11.16 45.38
C GLU A 309 -25.60 -10.89 44.18
N LEU A 310 -24.38 -10.39 44.41
CA LEU A 310 -23.39 -10.14 43.36
C LEU A 310 -22.90 -11.42 42.65
N LEU A 311 -23.02 -12.60 43.28
CA LEU A 311 -22.75 -13.89 42.64
C LEU A 311 -23.93 -14.40 41.80
N LYS A 312 -25.18 -14.17 42.24
CA LYS A 312 -26.38 -14.60 41.51
C LYS A 312 -26.59 -13.82 40.21
N TYR A 313 -26.14 -12.56 40.14
CA TYR A 313 -26.24 -11.74 38.93
C TYR A 313 -25.39 -12.23 37.75
N GLN A 314 -24.43 -13.13 37.97
CA GLN A 314 -23.55 -13.66 36.92
C GLN A 314 -24.11 -14.91 36.20
N GLY A 315 -25.31 -15.39 36.57
CA GLY A 315 -25.98 -16.52 35.90
C GLY A 315 -26.79 -16.18 34.64
N LYS A 316 -26.77 -14.92 34.18
CA LYS A 316 -27.46 -14.46 32.95
C LYS A 316 -26.56 -13.53 32.13
N GLU A 317 -25.37 -13.97 31.75
CA GLU A 317 -24.61 -13.30 30.70
C GLU A 317 -24.97 -13.93 29.34
N ASN A 318 -26.07 -13.44 28.75
CA ASN A 318 -26.18 -13.45 27.28
C ASN A 318 -25.18 -12.40 26.79
N PHE A 319 -24.07 -12.87 26.21
CA PHE A 319 -23.14 -12.03 25.47
C PHE A 319 -23.85 -11.49 24.23
N ASN A 320 -24.46 -10.31 24.34
CA ASN A 320 -24.72 -9.44 23.20
C ASN A 320 -24.69 -7.99 23.66
N ASP A 321 -24.14 -7.17 22.79
CA ASP A 321 -23.66 -5.81 23.00
C ASP A 321 -24.66 -4.81 23.61
N GLN A 322 -24.05 -3.76 24.16
CA GLN A 322 -24.57 -2.42 24.48
C GLN A 322 -25.04 -2.18 25.92
N ASP A 323 -24.52 -1.07 26.45
CA ASP A 323 -24.74 -0.44 27.75
C ASP A 323 -23.88 -0.92 28.93
N LEU A 324 -22.64 -0.40 29.00
CA LEU A 324 -21.76 -0.45 30.17
C LEU A 324 -21.59 0.94 30.78
N ASP A 325 -22.71 1.61 31.08
CA ASP A 325 -22.77 2.75 32.00
C ASP A 325 -23.05 2.33 33.46
N ASN A 326 -22.95 1.03 33.77
CA ASN A 326 -23.05 0.55 35.14
C ASN A 326 -21.65 0.39 35.75
N GLU A 327 -21.34 1.27 36.69
CA GLU A 327 -20.22 1.18 37.61
C GLU A 327 -20.34 -0.09 38.47
N GLU A 328 -19.90 -1.24 37.97
CA GLU A 328 -19.81 -2.46 38.77
C GLU A 328 -18.34 -2.88 38.97
N PHE A 329 -17.95 -2.95 40.24
CA PHE A 329 -16.66 -3.46 40.70
C PHE A 329 -16.51 -4.94 40.28
N HIS A 330 -15.84 -5.19 39.15
CA HIS A 330 -15.47 -6.54 38.75
C HIS A 330 -14.27 -7.05 39.58
N ILE A 331 -14.55 -7.52 40.80
CA ILE A 331 -13.67 -8.42 41.56
C ILE A 331 -13.73 -9.80 40.88
N GLY A 332 -12.61 -10.44 40.60
CA GLY A 332 -12.57 -11.71 39.86
C GLY A 332 -13.27 -12.86 40.60
N PHE A 333 -13.82 -13.85 39.88
CA PHE A 333 -14.57 -14.98 40.47
C PHE A 333 -13.79 -15.71 41.58
N SER A 334 -12.49 -15.91 41.39
CA SER A 334 -11.57 -16.49 42.38
C SER A 334 -11.44 -15.66 43.65
N GLU A 335 -11.44 -14.32 43.52
CA GLU A 335 -11.36 -13.40 44.65
C GLU A 335 -12.70 -13.31 45.40
N ARG A 336 -13.84 -13.38 44.69
CA ARG A 336 -15.19 -13.43 45.29
C ARG A 336 -15.39 -14.68 46.15
N VAL A 337 -14.98 -15.86 45.66
CA VAL A 337 -15.03 -17.13 46.41
C VAL A 337 -14.11 -17.10 47.63
N SER A 338 -12.91 -16.51 47.48
CA SER A 338 -11.97 -16.33 48.59
C SER A 338 -12.51 -15.40 49.68
N LEU A 339 -13.16 -14.30 49.29
CA LEU A 339 -13.82 -13.35 50.23
C LEU A 339 -14.98 -13.99 50.98
N ILE A 340 -15.80 -14.81 50.34
CA ILE A 340 -16.89 -15.54 50.99
C ILE A 340 -16.34 -16.56 51.99
N SER A 341 -15.25 -17.27 51.64
CA SER A 341 -14.59 -18.19 52.56
C SER A 341 -14.08 -17.48 53.82
N VAL A 342 -13.45 -16.32 53.67
CA VAL A 342 -13.00 -15.49 54.82
C VAL A 342 -14.18 -14.98 55.66
N ILE A 343 -15.28 -14.58 55.03
CA ILE A 343 -16.48 -14.11 55.75
C ILE A 343 -17.16 -15.25 56.51
N LEU A 344 -17.25 -16.44 55.93
CA LEU A 344 -17.77 -17.63 56.61
C LEU A 344 -16.88 -18.02 57.80
N GLU A 345 -15.57 -17.95 57.66
CA GLU A 345 -14.63 -18.22 58.75
C GLU A 345 -14.79 -17.20 59.90
N LEU A 346 -14.98 -15.93 59.57
CA LEU A 346 -15.27 -14.88 60.56
C LEU A 346 -16.62 -15.09 61.24
N LYS A 347 -17.66 -15.52 60.51
CA LYS A 347 -18.96 -15.88 61.11
C LYS A 347 -18.84 -17.04 62.09
N CYS A 348 -18.06 -18.08 61.75
CA CYS A 348 -17.81 -19.19 62.67
C CYS A 348 -17.12 -18.72 63.96
N LYS A 349 -16.12 -17.82 63.84
CA LYS A 349 -15.43 -17.24 65.01
C LYS A 349 -16.35 -16.36 65.87
N VAL A 350 -17.22 -15.56 65.24
CA VAL A 350 -18.22 -14.73 65.95
C VAL A 350 -19.30 -15.59 66.62
N ASN A 351 -19.77 -16.65 65.96
CA ASN A 351 -20.71 -17.59 66.57
C ASN A 351 -20.07 -18.35 67.74
N TRP A 352 -18.80 -18.76 67.62
CA TRP A 352 -18.07 -19.37 68.73
C TRP A 352 -17.96 -18.41 69.92
N LEU A 353 -17.60 -17.14 69.68
CA LEU A 353 -17.59 -16.09 70.72
C LEU A 353 -18.97 -15.90 71.36
N ARG A 354 -20.05 -15.94 70.57
CA ARG A 354 -21.43 -15.88 71.05
C ARG A 354 -21.77 -17.05 71.97
N THR A 355 -21.38 -18.27 71.59
CA THR A 355 -21.57 -19.48 72.40
C THR A 355 -20.78 -19.40 73.71
N CYS A 356 -19.51 -19.00 73.67
CA CYS A 356 -18.70 -18.81 74.87
C CYS A 356 -19.30 -17.74 75.80
N PHE A 357 -19.75 -16.62 75.25
CA PHE A 357 -20.38 -15.55 76.03
C PHE A 357 -21.70 -16.01 76.67
N THR A 358 -22.53 -16.75 75.92
CA THR A 358 -23.80 -17.32 76.42
C THR A 358 -23.55 -18.32 77.56
N GLN A 359 -22.51 -19.17 77.44
CA GLN A 359 -22.16 -20.15 78.47
C GLN A 359 -21.58 -19.50 79.74
N LEU A 360 -20.85 -18.39 79.61
CA LEU A 360 -20.22 -17.69 80.73
C LEU A 360 -21.19 -16.77 81.50
N THR A 361 -22.15 -16.15 80.81
CA THR A 361 -23.03 -15.11 81.39
C THR A 361 -24.47 -15.56 81.57
N GLY A 362 -24.87 -16.71 80.99
CA GLY A 362 -26.26 -17.16 80.95
C GLY A 362 -27.16 -16.31 80.03
N TYR A 363 -26.61 -15.29 79.36
CA TYR A 363 -27.37 -14.36 78.52
C TYR A 363 -27.73 -15.00 77.18
N THR A 364 -29.02 -15.21 76.93
CA THR A 364 -29.53 -15.74 75.65
C THR A 364 -29.72 -14.62 74.65
N PHE A 365 -28.89 -14.60 73.60
CA PHE A 365 -29.06 -13.65 72.51
C PHE A 365 -30.38 -13.92 71.77
N ARG A 366 -31.31 -12.95 71.76
CA ARG A 366 -32.51 -13.02 70.90
C ARG A 366 -32.09 -13.14 69.44
N LYS A 367 -32.57 -14.18 68.74
CA LYS A 367 -32.64 -14.18 67.27
C LYS A 367 -33.70 -13.15 66.88
N ASN A 368 -33.27 -12.07 66.23
CA ASN A 368 -34.22 -11.22 65.53
C ASN A 368 -34.66 -11.97 64.27
N SER A 369 -35.85 -12.55 64.34
CA SER A 369 -36.72 -12.72 63.19
C SER A 369 -36.96 -11.34 62.58
N GLU A 370 -36.53 -11.18 61.34
CA GLU A 370 -37.05 -10.28 60.30
C GLU A 370 -37.73 -9.00 60.81
N VAL A 371 -36.97 -7.89 60.77
CA VAL A 371 -37.53 -6.55 60.78
C VAL A 371 -37.70 -6.12 59.33
N SER A 372 -38.95 -5.78 59.00
CA SER A 372 -39.49 -5.31 57.73
C SER A 372 -38.77 -4.11 57.12
#